data_AF-A0A4V1D333-F1
#
_entry.id   AF-A0A4V1D333-F1
#
_cell.length_a   1.000
_cell.length_b   1.000
_cell.length_c   1.000
_cell.angle_alpha   90.00
_cell.angle_beta   90.00
_cell.angle_gamma   90.00
#
_symmetry.space_group_name_H-M   'P 1'
#
loop_
_entity.id
_entity.type
_entity.pdbx_description
1 polymer ?
#
loop_
_entity_poly.entity_id
_entity_poly.type
_entity_poly.pdbx_seq_one_letter_code
_entity_poly.pdbx_strand_id
1 'polypeptide(L)'
;MKKLIMACGVAAVLLGASSCGNSSSSNANKGFGDSLSVAMGEAQGCRLASEYLTLPEDQKANLKKEDILRGLKQVIMTDTTQQGYLTGLSFGLQLVGQLFRYEEAGVPIDRAKLYEAYAKAFSADTVNQDALREAQTQFQVLAEQAQQKMMEFYQQKEEEARQAKENSPEAKENTAAGEAYLKDQMAKDPAIKVLPSGLAYKVIKEGTGEAVGQNGSAKVKYTGKLIDGKVFDSNSDGVVMNPKRVVPGFGEGLAMMKNGSQYVLYIPGNLAYGVDGNQQAGIAPNAMLVFEVETSDITPAN
;
A
#
# COMPACT_ATOMS: atom_id res chain seq x y z
N MET A 1 11.44 -32.96 32.01
CA MET A 1 11.38 -34.01 30.97
C MET A 1 11.51 -33.36 29.60
N LYS A 2 12.18 -34.05 28.69
CA LYS A 2 13.02 -33.53 27.59
C LYS A 2 12.24 -32.83 26.46
N LYS A 3 12.83 -31.73 25.96
CA LYS A 3 12.55 -31.11 24.64
C LYS A 3 13.14 -31.99 23.54
N LEU A 4 12.41 -32.20 22.45
CA LEU A 4 12.89 -32.87 21.23
C LEU A 4 12.92 -31.85 20.09
N ILE A 5 14.13 -31.42 19.77
CA ILE A 5 14.51 -30.73 18.54
C ILE A 5 14.78 -31.83 17.52
N MET A 6 14.11 -31.81 16.37
CA MET A 6 14.41 -32.71 15.26
C MET A 6 15.24 -31.95 14.23
N ALA A 7 16.52 -32.30 14.18
CA ALA A 7 17.56 -31.71 13.35
C ALA A 7 17.50 -32.21 11.91
N CYS A 8 17.88 -31.32 10.99
CA CYS A 8 18.20 -31.59 9.60
C CYS A 8 19.21 -32.74 9.47
N GLY A 9 18.82 -33.80 8.76
CA GLY A 9 19.73 -34.88 8.37
C GLY A 9 20.55 -34.48 7.15
N VAL A 10 21.81 -34.14 7.36
CA VAL A 10 22.85 -34.11 6.33
C VAL A 10 23.30 -35.55 6.11
N ALA A 11 23.00 -36.13 4.94
CA ALA A 11 23.45 -37.47 4.58
C ALA A 11 24.82 -37.42 3.88
N ALA A 12 25.82 -37.82 4.68
CA ALA A 12 27.14 -38.38 4.41
C ALA A 12 27.70 -38.42 2.97
N VAL A 13 28.86 -37.77 2.84
CA VAL A 13 29.91 -37.99 1.83
C VAL A 13 30.46 -39.41 1.96
N LEU A 14 30.52 -40.16 0.85
CA LEU A 14 31.36 -41.37 0.73
C LEU A 14 32.40 -41.16 -0.38
N LEU A 15 33.67 -41.17 0.03
CA LEU A 15 34.86 -41.16 -0.81
C LEU A 15 35.09 -42.56 -1.38
N GLY A 16 35.15 -42.67 -2.71
CA GLY A 16 35.68 -43.83 -3.41
C GLY A 16 36.54 -43.36 -4.58
N ALA A 17 37.87 -43.47 -4.43
CA ALA A 17 38.82 -43.24 -5.52
C ALA A 17 39.26 -44.59 -6.08
N SER A 18 39.14 -44.79 -7.40
CA SER A 18 40.14 -45.48 -8.25
C SER A 18 39.67 -45.53 -9.72
N SER A 19 40.40 -44.76 -10.54
CA SER A 19 40.92 -45.05 -11.88
C SER A 19 40.03 -45.69 -12.98
N CYS A 20 40.14 -45.08 -14.17
CA CYS A 20 39.69 -45.50 -15.50
C CYS A 20 38.25 -45.12 -15.89
N GLY A 21 38.15 -44.03 -16.64
CA GLY A 21 37.00 -43.71 -17.48
C GLY A 21 36.59 -42.26 -17.34
N ASN A 22 36.86 -41.46 -18.37
CA ASN A 22 36.37 -40.08 -18.55
C ASN A 22 34.82 -39.99 -18.62
N SER A 23 34.10 -41.08 -18.29
CA SER A 23 32.66 -41.27 -18.33
C SER A 23 31.99 -41.21 -16.95
N SER A 24 32.68 -41.50 -15.85
CA SER A 24 32.08 -41.55 -14.49
C SER A 24 31.82 -40.15 -13.90
N SER A 25 32.70 -39.18 -14.15
CA SER A 25 32.51 -37.77 -13.76
C SER A 25 31.36 -37.10 -14.51
N SER A 26 31.16 -37.45 -15.79
CA SER A 26 30.08 -36.91 -16.62
C SER A 26 28.69 -37.35 -16.14
N ASN A 27 28.56 -38.61 -15.69
CA ASN A 27 27.31 -39.15 -15.16
C ASN A 27 27.00 -38.61 -13.76
N ALA A 28 28.01 -38.39 -12.92
CA ALA A 28 27.84 -37.73 -11.62
C ALA A 28 27.39 -36.27 -11.78
N ASN A 29 27.99 -35.53 -12.72
CA ASN A 29 27.59 -34.16 -13.03
C ASN A 29 26.18 -34.08 -13.63
N LYS A 30 25.79 -35.04 -14.47
CA LYS A 30 24.42 -35.15 -14.99
C LYS A 30 23.41 -35.42 -13.88
N GLY A 31 23.67 -36.41 -13.01
CA GLY A 31 22.78 -36.74 -11.89
C GLY A 31 22.63 -35.60 -10.88
N PHE A 32 23.72 -34.86 -10.62
CA PHE A 32 23.66 -33.62 -9.85
C PHE A 32 22.83 -32.54 -10.55
N GLY A 33 23.04 -32.34 -11.86
CA GLY A 33 22.29 -31.37 -12.67
C GLY A 33 20.78 -31.67 -12.72
N ASP A 34 20.39 -32.93 -12.87
CA ASP A 34 18.99 -33.37 -12.85
C ASP A 34 18.37 -33.08 -11.47
N SER A 35 19.07 -33.44 -10.39
CA SER A 35 18.62 -33.21 -9.01
C SER A 35 18.49 -31.71 -8.70
N LEU A 36 19.47 -30.91 -9.12
CA LEU A 36 19.44 -29.45 -8.99
C LEU A 36 18.27 -28.84 -9.76
N SER A 37 17.99 -29.33 -10.97
CA SER A 37 16.89 -28.84 -11.81
C SER A 37 15.53 -29.07 -11.14
N VAL A 38 15.31 -30.27 -10.60
CA VAL A 38 14.09 -30.60 -9.84
C VAL A 38 13.98 -29.71 -8.61
N ALA A 39 15.03 -29.63 -7.79
CA ALA A 39 15.03 -28.83 -6.57
C ALA A 39 14.80 -27.34 -6.84
N MET A 40 15.40 -26.77 -7.89
CA MET A 40 15.19 -25.39 -8.30
C MET A 40 13.75 -25.15 -8.77
N GLY A 41 13.21 -26.06 -9.58
CA GLY A 41 11.83 -25.99 -10.08
C GLY A 41 10.80 -26.06 -8.96
N GLU A 42 10.95 -27.01 -8.03
CA GLU A 42 10.09 -27.15 -6.85
C GLU A 42 10.18 -25.91 -5.95
N ALA A 43 11.39 -25.45 -5.62
CA ALA A 43 11.59 -24.29 -4.75
C ALA A 43 10.96 -23.01 -5.33
N GLN A 44 11.23 -22.71 -6.61
CA GLN A 44 10.69 -21.50 -7.24
C GLN A 44 9.19 -21.63 -7.55
N GLY A 45 8.72 -22.82 -7.93
CA GLY A 45 7.31 -23.10 -8.17
C GLY A 45 6.47 -22.95 -6.90
N CYS A 46 6.94 -23.50 -5.77
CA CYS A 46 6.30 -23.33 -4.46
C CYS A 46 6.25 -21.87 -4.03
N ARG A 47 7.34 -21.11 -4.22
CA ARG A 47 7.37 -19.67 -3.93
C ARG A 47 6.33 -18.91 -4.76
N LEU A 48 6.33 -19.12 -6.07
CA LEU A 48 5.37 -18.46 -6.98
C LEU A 48 3.92 -18.86 -6.66
N ALA A 49 3.68 -20.12 -6.32
CA ALA A 49 2.35 -20.58 -5.89
C ALA A 49 1.93 -19.91 -4.57
N SER A 50 2.84 -19.78 -3.61
CA SER A 50 2.59 -19.08 -2.35
C SER A 50 2.20 -17.62 -2.60
N GLU A 51 2.97 -16.90 -3.43
CA GLU A 51 2.68 -15.52 -3.83
C GLU A 51 1.31 -15.43 -4.54
N TYR A 52 1.06 -16.30 -5.51
CA TYR A 52 -0.19 -16.34 -6.26
C TYR A 52 -1.43 -16.53 -5.37
N LEU A 53 -1.32 -17.36 -4.32
CA LEU A 53 -2.43 -17.63 -3.40
C LEU A 53 -2.81 -16.39 -2.58
N THR A 54 -1.89 -15.46 -2.36
CA THR A 54 -2.15 -14.20 -1.64
C THR A 54 -2.83 -13.14 -2.49
N LEU A 55 -2.92 -13.34 -3.81
CA LEU A 55 -3.55 -12.37 -4.71
C LEU A 55 -5.07 -12.32 -4.50
N PRO A 56 -5.68 -11.12 -4.57
CA PRO A 56 -7.13 -10.95 -4.68
C PRO A 56 -7.72 -11.71 -5.89
N GLU A 57 -8.96 -12.19 -5.78
CA GLU A 57 -9.61 -13.01 -6.82
C GLU A 57 -9.80 -12.27 -8.16
N ASP A 58 -10.04 -10.96 -8.11
CA ASP A 58 -10.12 -10.08 -9.28
C ASP A 58 -8.78 -10.02 -10.04
N GLN A 59 -7.66 -10.05 -9.32
CA GLN A 59 -6.33 -10.09 -9.95
C GLN A 59 -6.03 -11.47 -10.54
N LYS A 60 -6.44 -12.55 -9.86
CA LYS A 60 -6.26 -13.93 -10.37
C LYS A 60 -6.97 -14.16 -11.70
N ALA A 61 -8.11 -13.50 -11.94
CA ALA A 61 -8.85 -13.61 -13.20
C ALA A 61 -7.99 -13.19 -14.42
N ASN A 62 -7.10 -12.22 -14.24
CA ASN A 62 -6.19 -11.72 -15.28
C ASN A 62 -4.81 -12.39 -15.26
N LEU A 63 -4.54 -13.24 -14.27
CA LEU A 63 -3.26 -13.93 -14.05
C LEU A 63 -3.50 -15.44 -14.02
N LYS A 64 -3.97 -16.03 -15.12
CA LYS A 64 -4.20 -17.49 -15.16
C LYS A 64 -2.87 -18.25 -15.01
N LYS A 65 -2.87 -19.30 -14.18
CA LYS A 65 -1.65 -20.09 -13.93
C LYS A 65 -1.07 -20.67 -15.22
N GLU A 66 -1.93 -21.08 -16.14
CA GLU A 66 -1.55 -21.62 -17.44
C GLU A 66 -0.79 -20.58 -18.28
N ASP A 67 -1.19 -19.31 -18.20
CA ASP A 67 -0.58 -18.22 -18.95
C ASP A 67 0.81 -17.88 -18.39
N ILE A 68 0.94 -17.86 -17.06
CA ILE A 68 2.22 -17.67 -16.36
C ILE A 68 3.19 -18.81 -16.71
N LEU A 69 2.74 -20.06 -16.63
CA LEU A 69 3.56 -21.24 -16.95
C LEU A 69 3.99 -21.26 -18.42
N ARG A 70 3.11 -20.85 -19.34
CA ARG A 70 3.42 -20.73 -20.77
C ARG A 70 4.52 -19.67 -21.01
N GLY A 71 4.44 -18.51 -20.37
CA GLY A 71 5.49 -17.48 -20.44
C GLY A 71 6.82 -17.95 -19.85
N LEU A 72 6.79 -18.58 -18.68
CA LEU A 72 8.00 -19.11 -18.02
C LEU A 72 8.69 -20.19 -18.87
N LYS A 73 7.90 -21.10 -19.45
CA LYS A 73 8.40 -22.16 -20.33
C LYS A 73 9.14 -21.59 -21.54
N GLN A 74 8.64 -20.49 -22.14
CA GLN A 74 9.31 -19.85 -23.28
C GLN A 74 10.74 -19.43 -22.94
N VAL A 75 10.95 -18.86 -21.75
CA VAL A 75 12.27 -18.36 -21.34
C VAL A 75 13.19 -19.49 -20.87
N ILE A 76 12.71 -20.39 -20.00
CA ILE A 76 13.53 -21.48 -19.44
C ILE A 76 14.06 -22.42 -20.53
N MET A 77 13.25 -22.67 -21.57
CA MET A 77 13.60 -23.60 -22.65
C MET A 77 14.44 -22.95 -23.75
N THR A 78 14.86 -21.69 -23.60
CA THR A 78 15.69 -20.99 -24.59
C THR A 78 17.15 -21.47 -24.52
N ASP A 79 17.78 -21.63 -25.68
CA ASP A 79 19.20 -21.95 -25.80
C ASP A 79 20.06 -20.83 -25.18
N THR A 80 20.79 -21.17 -24.11
CA THR A 80 21.61 -20.22 -23.34
C THR A 80 22.82 -19.69 -24.10
N THR A 81 23.16 -20.28 -25.25
CA THR A 81 24.24 -19.78 -26.11
C THR A 81 23.79 -18.64 -27.01
N GLN A 82 22.47 -18.46 -27.22
CA GLN A 82 21.89 -17.40 -28.05
C GLN A 82 21.77 -16.07 -27.28
N GLN A 83 22.90 -15.54 -26.85
CA GLN A 83 22.97 -14.34 -26.00
C GLN A 83 22.21 -13.14 -26.60
N GLY A 84 22.33 -12.89 -27.90
CA GLY A 84 21.60 -11.80 -28.57
C GLY A 84 20.07 -11.95 -28.51
N TYR A 85 19.56 -13.17 -28.65
CA TYR A 85 18.12 -13.45 -28.51
C TYR A 85 17.64 -13.24 -27.07
N LEU A 86 18.40 -13.73 -26.09
CA LEU A 86 18.13 -13.53 -24.67
C LEU A 86 18.15 -12.05 -24.26
N THR A 87 19.11 -11.28 -24.78
CA THR A 87 19.17 -9.83 -24.60
C THR A 87 17.93 -9.15 -25.19
N GLY A 88 17.51 -9.55 -26.40
CA GLY A 88 16.28 -9.05 -27.03
C GLY A 88 15.02 -9.36 -26.22
N LEU A 89 14.89 -10.57 -25.69
CA LEU A 89 13.80 -10.96 -24.78
C LEU A 89 13.76 -10.08 -23.53
N SER A 90 14.92 -9.82 -22.91
CA SER A 90 15.03 -8.96 -21.73
C SER A 90 14.53 -7.53 -22.01
N PHE A 91 14.98 -6.91 -23.11
CA PHE A 91 14.50 -5.58 -23.50
C PHE A 91 13.01 -5.57 -23.86
N GLY A 92 12.52 -6.61 -24.53
CA GLY A 92 11.10 -6.74 -24.85
C GLY A 92 10.21 -6.83 -23.62
N LEU A 93 10.62 -7.61 -22.61
CA LEU A 93 9.90 -7.73 -21.34
C LEU A 93 9.91 -6.42 -20.54
N GLN A 94 11.01 -5.67 -20.56
CA GLN A 94 11.05 -4.34 -19.94
C GLN A 94 10.11 -3.37 -20.67
N LEU A 95 10.12 -3.38 -22.01
CA LEU A 95 9.31 -2.48 -22.83
C LEU A 95 7.81 -2.78 -22.67
N VAL A 96 7.39 -4.04 -22.69
CA VAL A 96 5.96 -4.40 -22.59
C VAL A 96 5.34 -3.92 -21.28
N GLY A 97 6.10 -3.90 -20.18
CA GLY A 97 5.65 -3.33 -18.91
C GLY A 97 5.38 -1.82 -18.97
N GLN A 98 6.15 -1.08 -19.76
CA GLN A 98 5.89 0.34 -20.03
C GLN A 98 4.66 0.51 -20.93
N LEU A 99 4.53 -0.31 -21.98
CA LEU A 99 3.40 -0.24 -22.90
C LEU A 99 2.08 -0.56 -22.19
N PHE A 100 2.08 -1.56 -21.31
CA PHE A 100 0.91 -1.92 -20.52
C PHE A 100 0.37 -0.73 -19.71
N ARG A 101 1.25 0.06 -19.05
CA ARG A 101 0.82 1.25 -18.30
C ARG A 101 0.21 2.33 -19.18
N TYR A 102 0.78 2.55 -20.37
CA TYR A 102 0.18 3.49 -21.33
C TYR A 102 -1.19 3.02 -21.80
N GLU A 103 -1.30 1.75 -22.21
CA GLU A 103 -2.54 1.16 -22.72
C GLU A 103 -3.63 1.13 -21.63
N GLU A 104 -3.26 0.79 -20.38
CA GLU A 104 -4.14 0.81 -19.21
C GLU A 104 -4.70 2.21 -18.93
N ALA A 105 -3.86 3.24 -19.08
CA ALA A 105 -4.26 4.64 -18.96
C ALA A 105 -4.96 5.20 -20.22
N GLY A 106 -5.34 4.36 -21.18
CA GLY A 106 -6.07 4.76 -22.37
C GLY A 106 -5.21 5.44 -23.44
N VAL A 107 -3.89 5.26 -23.42
CA VAL A 107 -2.96 5.72 -24.45
C VAL A 107 -2.57 4.53 -25.34
N PRO A 108 -3.26 4.31 -26.49
CA PRO A 108 -2.99 3.16 -27.34
C PRO A 108 -1.62 3.29 -28.02
N ILE A 109 -0.83 2.21 -27.98
CA ILE A 109 0.47 2.14 -28.65
C ILE A 109 0.40 1.25 -29.89
N ASP A 110 0.78 1.81 -31.03
CA ASP A 110 0.94 1.06 -32.28
C ASP A 110 2.24 0.24 -32.22
N ARG A 111 2.11 -1.03 -31.80
CA ARG A 111 3.24 -1.93 -31.57
C ARG A 111 4.04 -2.24 -32.84
N ALA A 112 3.39 -2.22 -34.01
CA ALA A 112 4.07 -2.44 -35.28
C ALA A 112 5.00 -1.25 -35.59
N LYS A 113 4.49 -0.02 -35.52
CA LYS A 113 5.30 1.19 -35.74
C LYS A 113 6.42 1.32 -34.72
N LEU A 114 6.15 0.98 -33.46
CA LEU A 114 7.17 0.96 -32.40
C LEU A 114 8.32 0.01 -32.77
N TYR A 115 7.99 -1.22 -33.17
CA TYR A 115 9.00 -2.20 -33.56
C TYR A 115 9.76 -1.77 -34.83
N GLU A 116 9.06 -1.28 -35.86
CA GLU A 116 9.68 -0.78 -37.09
C GLU A 116 10.67 0.36 -36.80
N ALA A 117 10.28 1.33 -35.98
CA ALA A 117 11.15 2.43 -35.57
C ALA A 117 12.36 1.94 -34.76
N TYR A 118 12.14 1.03 -33.81
CA TYR A 118 13.21 0.43 -33.01
C TYR A 118 14.20 -0.34 -33.88
N ALA A 119 13.71 -1.23 -34.75
CA ALA A 119 14.53 -2.04 -35.63
C ALA A 119 15.35 -1.17 -36.60
N LYS A 120 14.74 -0.11 -37.16
CA LYS A 120 15.43 0.85 -38.03
C LYS A 120 16.55 1.58 -37.28
N ALA A 121 16.30 2.05 -36.05
CA ALA A 121 17.29 2.77 -35.27
C ALA A 121 18.43 1.86 -34.79
N PHE A 122 18.11 0.65 -34.32
CA PHE A 122 19.09 -0.30 -33.79
C PHE A 122 19.99 -0.91 -34.87
N SER A 123 19.47 -1.08 -36.09
CA SER A 123 20.22 -1.68 -37.21
C SER A 123 21.12 -0.67 -37.94
N ALA A 124 21.22 0.58 -37.47
CA ALA A 124 22.08 1.58 -38.09
C ALA A 124 23.56 1.32 -37.77
N ASP A 125 24.42 1.35 -38.79
CA ASP A 125 25.87 1.13 -38.63
C ASP A 125 26.55 2.19 -37.75
N THR A 126 25.95 3.38 -37.65
CA THR A 126 26.44 4.49 -36.82
C THR A 126 25.27 5.26 -36.22
N VAL A 127 25.50 5.85 -35.04
CA VAL A 127 24.52 6.71 -34.36
C VAL A 127 24.90 8.16 -34.58
N ASN A 128 24.08 8.90 -35.33
CA ASN A 128 24.20 10.35 -35.42
C ASN A 128 23.74 10.99 -34.11
N GLN A 129 24.63 11.72 -33.43
CA GLN A 129 24.38 12.29 -32.11
C GLN A 129 23.30 13.39 -32.12
N ASP A 130 23.20 14.16 -33.20
CA ASP A 130 22.16 15.19 -33.33
C ASP A 130 20.79 14.53 -33.51
N ALA A 131 20.71 13.52 -34.38
CA ALA A 131 19.48 12.76 -34.58
C ALA A 131 19.04 12.01 -33.30
N LEU A 132 20.00 11.49 -32.53
CA LEU A 132 19.72 10.87 -31.23
C LEU A 132 19.13 11.89 -30.25
N ARG A 133 19.74 13.07 -30.15
CA ARG A 133 19.27 14.15 -29.27
C ARG A 133 17.87 14.61 -29.66
N GLU A 134 17.61 14.76 -30.96
CA GLU A 134 16.29 15.12 -31.48
C GLU A 134 15.25 14.06 -31.15
N ALA A 135 15.54 12.78 -31.41
CA ALA A 135 14.66 11.66 -31.07
C ALA A 135 14.37 11.59 -29.56
N GLN A 136 15.38 11.78 -28.73
CA GLN A 136 15.22 11.83 -27.26
C GLN A 136 14.36 13.01 -26.82
N THR A 137 14.56 14.19 -27.42
CA THR A 137 13.78 15.40 -27.09
C THR A 137 12.31 15.22 -27.48
N GLN A 138 12.05 14.71 -28.69
CA GLN A 138 10.69 14.42 -29.16
C GLN A 138 10.00 13.37 -28.28
N PHE A 139 10.72 12.29 -27.95
CA PHE A 139 10.20 11.27 -27.05
C PHE A 139 9.91 11.84 -25.67
N GLN A 140 10.81 12.66 -25.10
CA GLN A 140 10.61 13.26 -23.78
C GLN A 140 9.33 14.09 -23.72
N VAL A 141 9.10 14.97 -24.70
CA VAL A 141 7.88 15.80 -24.75
C VAL A 141 6.62 14.93 -24.82
N LEU A 142 6.62 13.90 -25.67
CA LEU A 142 5.47 12.99 -25.78
C LEU A 142 5.29 12.13 -24.52
N ALA A 143 6.39 11.72 -23.89
CA ALA A 143 6.38 10.95 -22.65
C ALA A 143 5.84 11.77 -21.48
N GLU A 144 6.18 13.07 -21.39
CA GLU A 144 5.62 13.98 -20.39
C GLU A 144 4.10 14.14 -20.58
N GLN A 145 3.63 14.29 -21.81
CA GLN A 145 2.19 14.33 -22.11
C GLN A 145 1.47 13.02 -21.78
N ALA A 146 2.08 11.89 -22.11
CA ALA A 146 1.55 10.58 -21.75
C ALA A 146 1.53 10.39 -20.22
N GLN A 147 2.56 10.86 -19.52
CA GLN A 147 2.62 10.84 -18.06
C GLN A 147 1.54 11.70 -17.42
N GLN A 148 1.26 12.88 -17.96
CA GLN A 148 0.15 13.71 -17.48
C GLN A 148 -1.20 12.98 -17.63
N LYS A 149 -1.46 12.37 -18.80
CA LYS A 149 -2.68 11.58 -19.02
C LYS A 149 -2.78 10.39 -18.07
N MET A 150 -1.66 9.70 -17.81
CA MET A 150 -1.61 8.63 -16.82
C MET A 150 -1.95 9.16 -15.42
N MET A 151 -1.39 10.29 -15.01
CA MET A 151 -1.70 10.91 -13.71
C MET A 151 -3.18 11.28 -13.59
N GLU A 152 -3.77 11.88 -14.63
CA GLU A 152 -5.19 12.21 -14.69
C GLU A 152 -6.06 10.95 -14.60
N PHE A 153 -5.70 9.88 -15.31
CA PHE A 153 -6.39 8.59 -15.24
C PHE A 153 -6.35 7.97 -13.84
N TYR A 154 -5.18 7.91 -13.20
CA TYR A 154 -5.06 7.36 -11.86
C TYR A 154 -5.77 8.22 -10.81
N GLN A 155 -5.73 9.54 -10.94
CA GLN A 155 -6.50 10.46 -10.08
C GLN A 155 -8.00 10.23 -10.25
N GLN A 156 -8.49 10.09 -11.48
CA GLN A 156 -9.90 9.78 -11.73
C GLN A 156 -10.28 8.43 -11.13
N LYS A 157 -9.44 7.40 -11.30
CA LYS A 157 -9.70 6.07 -10.72
C LYS A 157 -9.74 6.09 -9.19
N GLU A 158 -8.83 6.83 -8.57
CA GLU A 158 -8.81 7.02 -7.13
C GLU A 158 -10.05 7.78 -6.64
N GLU A 159 -10.45 8.83 -7.34
CA GLU A 159 -11.67 9.58 -7.04
C GLU A 159 -12.93 8.73 -7.19
N GLU A 160 -13.05 7.96 -8.28
CA GLU A 160 -14.14 7.00 -8.49
C GLU A 160 -14.19 5.97 -7.35
N ALA A 161 -13.03 5.44 -6.94
CA ALA A 161 -12.95 4.50 -5.83
C ALA A 161 -13.34 5.15 -4.48
N ARG A 162 -12.91 6.40 -4.23
CA ARG A 162 -13.30 7.16 -3.04
C ARG A 162 -14.80 7.43 -3.03
N GLN A 163 -15.36 7.90 -4.14
CA GLN A 163 -16.80 8.13 -4.29
C GLN A 163 -17.59 6.84 -4.13
N ALA A 164 -17.10 5.70 -4.62
CA ALA A 164 -17.74 4.41 -4.42
C ALA A 164 -17.79 4.03 -2.93
N LYS A 165 -16.70 4.25 -2.18
CA LYS A 165 -16.66 4.04 -0.73
C LYS A 165 -17.59 5.00 0.03
N GLU A 166 -17.58 6.29 -0.31
CA GLU A 166 -18.49 7.28 0.26
C GLU A 166 -19.96 6.94 0.01
N ASN A 167 -20.26 6.42 -1.18
CA ASN A 167 -21.60 6.04 -1.55
C ASN A 167 -22.04 4.67 -1.04
N SER A 168 -21.15 3.91 -0.40
CA SER A 168 -21.47 2.60 0.16
C SER A 168 -22.61 2.70 1.19
N PRO A 169 -23.49 1.70 1.27
CA PRO A 169 -24.56 1.68 2.28
C PRO A 169 -24.01 1.85 3.70
N GLU A 170 -22.92 1.16 4.04
CA GLU A 170 -22.29 1.21 5.36
C GLU A 170 -21.81 2.62 5.72
N ALA A 171 -21.11 3.31 4.81
CA ALA A 171 -20.64 4.68 5.06
C ALA A 171 -21.80 5.66 5.28
N LYS A 172 -22.88 5.54 4.49
CA LYS A 172 -24.08 6.37 4.63
C LYS A 172 -24.84 6.10 5.93
N GLU A 173 -24.98 4.83 6.28
CA GLU A 173 -25.62 4.40 7.54
C GLU A 173 -24.85 4.92 8.76
N ASN A 174 -23.52 4.80 8.76
CA ASN A 174 -22.69 5.28 9.85
C ASN A 174 -22.69 6.80 9.99
N THR A 175 -22.68 7.54 8.86
CA THR A 175 -22.86 9.00 8.89
C THR A 175 -24.19 9.38 9.53
N ALA A 176 -25.30 8.79 9.06
CA ALA A 176 -26.63 9.07 9.59
C ALA A 176 -26.78 8.67 11.07
N ALA A 177 -26.20 7.53 11.46
CA ALA A 177 -26.19 7.07 12.85
C ALA A 177 -25.40 8.01 13.76
N GLY A 178 -24.24 8.50 13.32
CA GLY A 178 -23.44 9.49 14.03
C GLY A 178 -24.18 10.81 14.21
N GLU A 179 -24.81 11.34 13.16
CA GLU A 179 -25.61 12.57 13.22
C GLU A 179 -26.81 12.42 14.18
N ALA A 180 -27.53 11.30 14.10
CA ALA A 180 -28.64 11.00 14.99
C ALA A 180 -28.18 10.89 16.45
N TYR A 181 -27.05 10.22 16.69
CA TYR A 181 -26.44 10.10 18.02
C TYR A 181 -26.08 11.47 18.58
N LEU A 182 -25.39 12.33 17.82
CA LEU A 182 -25.02 13.67 18.27
C LEU A 182 -26.26 14.51 18.58
N LYS A 183 -27.30 14.46 17.74
CA LYS A 183 -28.55 15.17 17.97
C LYS A 183 -29.23 14.74 19.27
N ASP A 184 -29.26 13.44 19.54
CA ASP A 184 -29.78 12.89 20.79
C ASP A 184 -28.94 13.35 22.01
N GLN A 185 -27.61 13.34 21.90
CA GLN A 185 -26.74 13.85 22.97
C GLN A 185 -26.98 15.35 23.24
N MET A 186 -27.08 16.16 22.19
CA MET A 186 -27.35 17.60 22.32
C MET A 186 -28.74 17.90 22.91
N ALA A 187 -29.74 17.06 22.63
CA ALA A 187 -31.06 17.20 23.24
C ALA A 187 -31.05 16.87 24.73
N LYS A 188 -30.16 15.96 25.17
CA LYS A 188 -29.98 15.58 26.57
C LYS A 188 -29.10 16.56 27.34
N ASP A 189 -28.15 17.20 26.65
CA ASP A 189 -27.16 18.07 27.28
C ASP A 189 -26.92 19.37 26.49
N PRO A 190 -27.49 20.50 26.96
CA PRO A 190 -27.34 21.79 26.29
C PRO A 190 -25.92 22.37 26.40
N ALA A 191 -25.01 21.74 27.17
CA ALA A 191 -23.61 22.16 27.24
C ALA A 191 -22.77 21.73 26.02
N ILE A 192 -23.32 20.86 25.16
CA ILE A 192 -22.65 20.45 23.92
C ILE A 192 -22.70 21.59 22.89
N LYS A 193 -21.53 21.97 22.38
CA LYS A 193 -21.36 23.01 21.37
C LYS A 193 -20.83 22.41 20.08
N VAL A 194 -21.28 22.92 18.94
CA VAL A 194 -20.84 22.50 17.60
C VAL A 194 -20.03 23.62 16.96
N LEU A 195 -18.86 23.28 16.42
CA LEU A 195 -18.00 24.19 15.68
C LEU A 195 -18.37 24.23 14.19
N PRO A 196 -17.92 25.26 13.43
CA PRO A 196 -18.16 25.33 11.99
C PRO A 196 -17.64 24.12 11.19
N SER A 197 -16.61 23.43 11.68
CA SER A 197 -16.09 22.20 11.09
C SER A 197 -17.05 21.00 11.20
N GLY A 198 -18.02 21.07 12.11
CA GLY A 198 -18.87 19.95 12.51
C GLY A 198 -18.38 19.20 13.75
N LEU A 199 -17.18 19.52 14.27
CA LEU A 199 -16.75 19.00 15.57
C LEU A 199 -17.72 19.46 16.65
N ALA A 200 -18.25 18.54 17.45
CA ALA A 200 -18.99 18.89 18.64
C ALA A 200 -18.19 18.54 19.90
N TYR A 201 -18.35 19.34 20.95
CA TYR A 201 -17.63 19.12 22.19
C TYR A 201 -18.43 19.57 23.40
N LYS A 202 -18.09 18.99 24.55
CA LYS A 202 -18.59 19.37 25.87
C LYS A 202 -17.42 19.62 26.79
N VAL A 203 -17.43 20.74 27.48
CA VAL A 203 -16.48 21.03 28.57
C VAL A 203 -16.99 20.38 29.85
N ILE A 204 -16.26 19.40 30.37
CA ILE A 204 -16.53 18.79 31.69
C ILE A 204 -15.85 19.59 32.79
N LYS A 205 -14.59 19.96 32.55
CA LYS A 205 -13.80 20.81 33.43
C LYS A 205 -12.98 21.77 32.59
N GLU A 206 -13.14 23.05 32.85
CA GLU A 206 -12.30 24.08 32.23
C GLU A 206 -10.93 24.09 32.91
N GLY A 207 -9.86 24.06 32.10
CA GLY A 207 -8.49 24.21 32.57
C GLY A 207 -8.08 25.67 32.78
N THR A 208 -6.82 25.89 33.13
CA THR A 208 -6.26 27.23 33.34
C THR A 208 -5.04 27.48 32.45
N GLY A 209 -4.71 28.76 32.26
CA GLY A 209 -3.60 29.19 31.41
C GLY A 209 -3.98 29.26 29.92
N GLU A 210 -2.95 29.27 29.09
CA GLU A 210 -3.09 29.31 27.64
C GLU A 210 -3.59 27.96 27.09
N ALA A 211 -4.33 28.04 25.99
CA ALA A 211 -4.73 26.84 25.25
C ALA A 211 -3.53 26.23 24.53
N VAL A 212 -3.58 24.93 24.21
CA VAL A 212 -2.51 24.24 23.47
C VAL A 212 -2.17 24.98 22.17
N GLY A 213 -3.18 25.41 21.43
CA GLY A 213 -3.02 26.03 20.11
C GLY A 213 -2.54 25.04 19.04
N GLN A 214 -2.65 25.42 17.77
CA GLN A 214 -2.42 24.50 16.63
C GLN A 214 -0.97 23.98 16.51
N ASN A 215 0.02 24.70 17.04
CA ASN A 215 1.43 24.30 16.99
C ASN A 215 1.97 23.78 18.34
N GLY A 216 1.15 23.79 19.40
CA GLY A 216 1.58 23.36 20.72
C GLY A 216 1.53 21.85 20.91
N SER A 217 1.71 21.42 22.15
CA SER A 217 1.51 20.05 22.58
C SER A 217 0.98 19.98 24.00
N ALA A 218 0.39 18.85 24.35
CA ALA A 218 -0.04 18.54 25.70
C ALA A 218 0.19 17.07 25.98
N LYS A 219 0.39 16.72 27.25
CA LYS A 219 0.21 15.35 27.71
C LYS A 219 -1.28 15.08 27.81
N VAL A 220 -1.76 14.04 27.13
CA VAL A 220 -3.18 13.75 26.99
C VAL A 220 -3.49 12.36 27.52
N LYS A 221 -4.38 12.27 28.50
CA LYS A 221 -5.08 11.03 28.84
C LYS A 221 -6.37 11.00 28.05
N TYR A 222 -6.72 9.85 27.48
CA TYR A 222 -7.93 9.75 26.69
C TYR A 222 -8.54 8.35 26.69
N THR A 223 -9.82 8.30 26.36
CA THR A 223 -10.54 7.07 25.98
C THR A 223 -11.38 7.36 24.76
N GLY A 224 -11.12 6.64 23.67
CA GLY A 224 -11.86 6.70 22.41
C GLY A 224 -12.88 5.57 22.32
N LYS A 225 -14.14 5.92 22.05
CA LYS A 225 -15.29 5.01 21.94
C LYS A 225 -16.03 5.23 20.63
N LEU A 226 -16.60 4.15 20.11
CA LEU A 226 -17.64 4.22 19.08
C LEU A 226 -18.98 4.62 19.71
N ILE A 227 -19.97 5.00 18.89
CA ILE A 227 -21.30 5.41 19.36
C ILE A 227 -22.09 4.29 20.05
N ASP A 228 -21.69 3.03 19.85
CA ASP A 228 -22.22 1.87 20.57
C ASP A 228 -21.58 1.65 21.96
N GLY A 229 -20.61 2.50 22.33
CA GLY A 229 -19.89 2.45 23.59
C GLY A 229 -18.63 1.58 23.59
N LYS A 230 -18.34 0.87 22.49
CA LYS A 230 -17.12 0.04 22.36
C LYS A 230 -15.88 0.93 22.38
N VAL A 231 -14.99 0.69 23.34
CA VAL A 231 -13.66 1.31 23.40
C VAL A 231 -12.79 0.71 22.29
N PHE A 232 -12.22 1.56 21.43
CA PHE A 232 -11.27 1.14 20.39
C PHE A 232 -9.83 1.54 20.72
N ASP A 233 -9.64 2.59 21.53
CA ASP A 233 -8.32 3.05 21.97
C ASP A 233 -8.42 3.78 23.31
N SER A 234 -7.37 3.70 24.13
CA SER A 234 -7.29 4.41 25.41
C SER A 234 -5.86 4.51 25.92
N ASN A 235 -5.55 5.61 26.59
CA ASN A 235 -4.29 5.77 27.30
C ASN A 235 -4.50 6.54 28.62
N SER A 236 -4.43 5.83 29.75
CA SER A 236 -4.60 6.38 31.09
C SER A 236 -3.31 7.00 31.68
N ASP A 237 -2.14 6.58 31.19
CA ASP A 237 -0.84 7.09 31.66
C ASP A 237 -0.50 8.44 31.03
N GLY A 238 -1.14 8.72 29.90
CA GLY A 238 -1.05 9.95 29.14
C GLY A 238 0.10 9.92 28.15
N VAL A 239 -0.12 10.48 26.97
CA VAL A 239 0.87 10.58 25.89
C VAL A 239 0.95 12.01 25.37
N VAL A 240 2.14 12.47 25.01
CA VAL A 240 2.30 13.80 24.42
C VAL A 240 1.75 13.79 23.00
N MET A 241 0.79 14.67 22.74
CA MET A 241 0.16 14.82 21.43
C MET A 241 0.29 16.25 20.92
N ASN A 242 0.37 16.39 19.59
CA ASN A 242 0.32 17.67 18.88
C ASN A 242 -0.93 17.69 17.97
N PRO A 243 -1.72 18.77 17.96
CA PRO A 243 -2.94 18.87 17.15
C PRO A 243 -2.80 18.50 15.67
N LYS A 244 -1.62 18.73 15.06
CA LYS A 244 -1.37 18.43 13.64
C LYS A 244 -1.00 16.98 13.36
N ARG A 245 -0.82 16.16 14.38
CA ARG A 245 -0.33 14.77 14.28
C ARG A 245 -1.40 13.73 14.64
N VAL A 246 -2.62 14.18 14.84
CA VAL A 246 -3.80 13.38 15.20
C VAL A 246 -4.90 13.62 14.18
N VAL A 247 -6.01 12.86 14.27
CA VAL A 247 -7.15 13.06 13.36
C VAL A 247 -7.71 14.49 13.49
N PRO A 248 -8.19 15.10 12.39
CA PRO A 248 -8.51 16.53 12.34
C PRO A 248 -9.39 17.05 13.48
N GLY A 249 -10.48 16.35 13.80
CA GLY A 249 -11.40 16.78 14.86
C GLY A 249 -10.82 16.64 16.27
N PHE A 250 -9.95 15.66 16.50
CA PHE A 250 -9.24 15.55 17.78
C PHE A 250 -8.24 16.69 17.92
N GLY A 251 -7.53 17.01 16.83
CA GLY A 251 -6.58 18.13 16.80
C GLY A 251 -7.25 19.47 17.06
N GLU A 252 -8.38 19.73 16.41
CA GLU A 252 -9.18 20.94 16.65
C GLU A 252 -9.67 21.03 18.11
N GLY A 253 -10.18 19.93 18.67
CA GLY A 253 -10.57 19.83 20.08
C GLY A 253 -9.40 20.12 21.02
N LEU A 254 -8.27 19.43 20.82
CA LEU A 254 -7.07 19.57 21.64
C LEU A 254 -6.50 20.98 21.60
N ALA A 255 -6.50 21.64 20.43
CA ALA A 255 -5.99 23.00 20.27
C ALA A 255 -6.74 24.04 21.13
N MET A 256 -8.00 23.78 21.47
CA MET A 256 -8.81 24.64 22.35
C MET A 256 -8.61 24.38 23.84
N MET A 257 -8.07 23.20 24.21
CA MET A 257 -7.96 22.80 25.61
C MET A 257 -6.83 23.54 26.32
N LYS A 258 -7.05 23.85 27.61
CA LYS A 258 -6.07 24.44 28.54
C LYS A 258 -5.53 23.42 29.52
N ASN A 259 -4.54 23.77 30.34
CA ASN A 259 -3.92 22.83 31.25
C ASN A 259 -4.94 22.37 32.33
N GLY A 260 -5.09 21.06 32.52
CA GLY A 260 -6.07 20.48 33.44
C GLY A 260 -7.51 20.44 32.92
N SER A 261 -7.73 20.67 31.62
CA SER A 261 -9.08 20.60 31.02
C SER A 261 -9.54 19.15 30.87
N GLN A 262 -10.84 18.94 31.00
CA GLN A 262 -11.50 17.66 30.66
C GLN A 262 -12.64 17.91 29.68
N TYR A 263 -12.53 17.36 28.48
CA TYR A 263 -13.47 17.58 27.38
C TYR A 263 -14.04 16.22 26.93
N VAL A 264 -15.28 16.24 26.46
CA VAL A 264 -15.81 15.17 25.60
C VAL A 264 -15.87 15.72 24.18
N LEU A 265 -15.25 15.03 23.23
CA LEU A 265 -15.26 15.37 21.81
C LEU A 265 -16.13 14.37 21.05
N TYR A 266 -17.03 14.85 20.20
CA TYR A 266 -17.84 14.06 19.28
C TYR A 266 -17.37 14.40 17.87
N ILE A 267 -16.59 13.49 17.28
CA ILE A 267 -15.85 13.70 16.05
C ILE A 267 -16.59 12.97 14.92
N PRO A 268 -17.22 13.68 13.97
CA PRO A 268 -17.85 13.04 12.82
C PRO A 268 -16.81 12.32 11.95
N GLY A 269 -17.22 11.29 11.22
CA GLY A 269 -16.32 10.41 10.46
C GLY A 269 -15.35 11.15 9.54
N ASN A 270 -15.80 12.20 8.85
CA ASN A 270 -14.99 13.04 7.96
C ASN A 270 -13.87 13.84 8.69
N LEU A 271 -14.01 14.08 10.00
CA LEU A 271 -12.97 14.67 10.86
C LEU A 271 -12.18 13.61 11.64
N ALA A 272 -12.45 12.32 11.39
CA ALA A 272 -11.81 11.16 11.99
C ALA A 272 -11.05 10.33 10.93
N TYR A 273 -11.51 9.10 10.66
CA TYR A 273 -10.89 8.15 9.71
C TYR A 273 -11.60 8.10 8.35
N GLY A 274 -12.65 8.92 8.15
CA GLY A 274 -13.36 9.07 6.89
C GLY A 274 -13.89 7.75 6.34
N VAL A 275 -13.97 7.72 5.01
CA VAL A 275 -14.56 6.65 4.18
C VAL A 275 -13.77 5.35 4.28
N ASP A 276 -12.48 5.43 4.62
CA ASP A 276 -11.59 4.28 4.73
C ASP A 276 -11.73 3.59 6.10
N GLY A 277 -12.14 4.33 7.14
CA GLY A 277 -12.20 3.82 8.50
C GLY A 277 -10.83 3.37 9.02
N ASN A 278 -10.84 2.50 10.03
CA ASN A 278 -9.66 1.82 10.53
C ASN A 278 -10.03 0.42 10.99
N GLN A 279 -9.91 -0.54 10.08
CA GLN A 279 -10.28 -1.94 10.31
C GLN A 279 -9.48 -2.59 11.46
N GLN A 280 -8.21 -2.20 11.65
CA GLN A 280 -7.40 -2.74 12.75
C GLN A 280 -7.92 -2.30 14.12
N ALA A 281 -8.44 -1.07 14.21
CA ALA A 281 -9.10 -0.55 15.41
C ALA A 281 -10.61 -0.90 15.46
N GLY A 282 -11.14 -1.60 14.46
CA GLY A 282 -12.57 -1.90 14.34
C GLY A 282 -13.44 -0.67 14.11
N ILE A 283 -12.89 0.39 13.50
CA ILE A 283 -13.59 1.62 13.16
C ILE A 283 -14.10 1.50 11.73
N ALA A 284 -15.43 1.52 11.57
CA ALA A 284 -16.08 1.41 10.27
C ALA A 284 -15.96 2.72 9.46
N PRO A 285 -16.20 2.68 8.13
CA PRO A 285 -16.30 3.87 7.28
C PRO A 285 -17.24 4.92 7.86
N ASN A 286 -16.79 6.17 7.91
CA ASN A 286 -17.51 7.34 8.43
C ASN A 286 -18.04 7.22 9.87
N ALA A 287 -17.56 6.26 10.66
CA ALA A 287 -17.99 6.11 12.04
C ALA A 287 -17.64 7.37 12.86
N MET A 288 -18.64 7.89 13.60
CA MET A 288 -18.42 8.96 14.59
C MET A 288 -17.65 8.40 15.78
N LEU A 289 -16.68 9.18 16.26
CA LEU A 289 -15.88 8.84 17.43
C LEU A 289 -16.25 9.74 18.61
N VAL A 290 -16.28 9.17 19.81
CA VAL A 290 -16.47 9.89 21.06
C VAL A 290 -15.20 9.76 21.89
N PHE A 291 -14.57 10.89 22.20
CA PHE A 291 -13.37 10.90 23.04
C PHE A 291 -13.62 11.63 24.34
N GLU A 292 -13.28 10.98 25.45
CA GLU A 292 -13.07 11.64 26.73
C GLU A 292 -11.58 12.00 26.82
N VAL A 293 -11.25 13.27 27.03
CA VAL A 293 -9.89 13.80 26.93
C VAL A 293 -9.57 14.63 28.16
N GLU A 294 -8.41 14.38 28.77
CA GLU A 294 -7.83 15.20 29.83
C GLU A 294 -6.42 15.65 29.44
N THR A 295 -6.14 16.95 29.61
CA THR A 295 -4.85 17.55 29.28
C THR A 295 -4.05 17.91 30.53
N SER A 296 -2.74 17.63 30.49
CA SER A 296 -1.74 18.15 31.43
C SER A 296 -0.47 18.58 30.68
N ASP A 297 0.45 19.25 31.37
CA ASP A 297 1.80 19.54 30.88
C ASP A 297 1.83 20.20 29.49
N ILE A 298 1.06 21.27 29.31
CA ILE A 298 0.96 21.99 28.03
C ILE A 298 2.25 22.71 27.69
N THR A 299 2.71 22.53 26.46
CA THR A 299 3.68 23.39 25.78
C THR A 299 2.93 24.20 24.71
N PRO A 300 2.60 25.48 24.95
CA PRO A 300 1.82 26.28 24.01
C PRO A 300 2.50 26.44 22.64
N ALA A 301 1.70 26.78 21.63
CA ALA A 301 2.19 27.21 20.33
C ALA A 301 3.00 28.52 20.47
N ASN A 302 4.32 28.44 20.31
CA ASN A 302 5.15 29.63 20.09
C ASN A 302 4.79 30.34 18.78
#